data_AF-A0A2V9U3B5-F1
#
_entry.id   AF-A0A2V9U3B5-F1
#
_cell.length_a   1.000
_cell.length_b   1.000
_cell.length_c   1.000
_cell.angle_alpha   90.00
_cell.angle_beta   90.00
_cell.angle_gamma   90.00
#
_symmetry.space_group_name_H-M   'P 1'
#
loop_
_entity.id
_entity.type
_entity.pdbx_description
1 polymer ?
#
loop_
_entity_poly.entity_id
_entity_poly.type
_entity_poly.pdbx_seq_one_letter_code
_entity_poly.pdbx_strand_id
1 'polypeptide(L)'
;MALVHVVISAAEMFFWTSPKVYGRLDGLFRFTQTQADNVAPIVANAGLYNAFIAAGLVWSLYATSNSKSLKFFFLSCVVIAG
;
A
#
# COMPACT_ATOMS: atom_id res chain seq x y z
N MET A 1 -3.38 -4.85 10.62
CA MET A 1 -3.66 -3.75 9.68
C MET A 1 -2.39 -3.12 9.13
N ALA A 2 -1.57 -2.38 9.88
CA ALA A 2 -0.35 -1.75 9.34
C ALA A 2 0.60 -2.71 8.60
N LEU A 3 0.81 -3.93 9.11
CA LEU A 3 1.65 -4.94 8.46
C LEU A 3 1.15 -5.34 7.06
N VAL A 4 -0.17 -5.40 6.87
CA VAL A 4 -0.78 -5.73 5.57
C VAL A 4 -0.54 -4.60 4.57
N HIS A 5 -0.68 -3.34 4.99
CA HIS A 5 -0.38 -2.20 4.11
C HIS A 5 1.10 -2.13 3.72
N VAL A 6 2.03 -2.48 4.62
CA VAL A 6 3.46 -2.55 4.29
C VAL A 6 3.74 -3.65 3.26
N VAL A 7 3.14 -4.83 3.41
CA VAL A 7 3.31 -5.94 2.48
C VAL A 7 2.72 -5.62 1.11
N ILE A 8 1.52 -5.03 1.06
CA ILE A 8 0.85 -4.62 -0.18
C ILE A 8 1.64 -3.49 -0.85
N SER A 9 2.02 -2.45 -0.11
CA SER A 9 2.85 -1.35 -0.60
C SER A 9 4.16 -1.84 -1.20
N ALA A 10 4.86 -2.75 -0.51
CA ALA A 10 6.09 -3.33 -1.02
C ALA A 10 5.85 -4.17 -2.29
N ALA A 11 4.75 -4.92 -2.35
CA ALA A 11 4.36 -5.68 -3.55
C ALA A 11 4.05 -4.75 -4.73
N GLU A 12 3.34 -3.65 -4.50
CA GLU A 12 2.93 -2.65 -5.50
C GLU A 12 4.12 -1.84 -6.05
N MET A 13 5.07 -1.46 -5.21
CA MET A 13 6.24 -0.69 -5.65
C MET A 13 7.35 -1.55 -6.27
N PHE A 14 7.69 -2.66 -5.64
CA PHE A 14 8.92 -3.40 -5.97
C PHE A 14 8.67 -4.65 -6.80
N PHE A 15 7.49 -5.27 -6.65
CA PHE A 15 7.22 -6.57 -7.26
C PHE A 15 6.09 -6.55 -8.30
N TRP A 16 5.46 -5.40 -8.54
CA TRP A 16 4.30 -5.27 -9.44
C TRP A 16 4.57 -5.77 -10.86
N THR A 17 5.71 -5.42 -11.45
CA THR A 17 6.09 -5.82 -12.82
C THR A 17 6.47 -7.30 -12.94
N SER A 18 6.52 -8.02 -11.81
CA SER A 18 6.81 -9.45 -11.79
C SER A 18 5.57 -10.26 -12.19
N PRO A 19 5.68 -11.24 -13.11
CA PRO A 19 4.56 -12.08 -13.55
C PRO A 19 3.82 -12.80 -12.43
N LYS A 20 4.51 -13.05 -11.32
CA LYS A 20 3.94 -13.69 -10.13
C LYS A 20 2.98 -12.79 -9.36
N VAL A 21 3.11 -11.47 -9.48
CA VAL A 21 2.32 -10.48 -8.72
C VAL A 21 1.12 -10.03 -9.52
N TYR A 22 1.30 -9.50 -10.74
CA TYR A 22 0.15 -9.16 -11.57
C TYR A 22 -0.61 -10.42 -12.04
N GLY A 23 0.07 -11.57 -12.18
CA GLY A 23 -0.58 -12.85 -12.49
C GLY A 23 -1.45 -13.42 -11.35
N ARG A 24 -1.36 -12.89 -10.12
CA ARG A 24 -2.39 -13.19 -9.10
C ARG A 24 -3.72 -12.51 -9.39
N LEU A 25 -3.73 -11.46 -10.22
CA LEU A 25 -4.92 -10.77 -10.66
C LEU A 25 -5.51 -11.38 -11.94
N ASP A 26 -4.91 -12.43 -12.51
CA ASP A 26 -5.31 -13.01 -13.81
C ASP A 26 -6.76 -13.57 -13.80
N GLY A 27 -7.33 -13.83 -12.62
CA GLY A 27 -8.75 -14.18 -12.43
C GLY A 27 -9.72 -12.99 -12.39
N LEU A 28 -9.22 -11.76 -12.32
CA LEU A 28 -9.99 -10.50 -12.31
C LEU A 28 -9.69 -9.64 -13.55
N PHE A 29 -8.41 -9.50 -13.89
CA PHE A 29 -7.91 -8.75 -15.05
C PHE A 29 -6.63 -9.40 -15.58
N ARG A 30 -6.65 -9.80 -16.85
CA ARG A 30 -5.48 -10.39 -17.54
C ARG A 30 -4.56 -9.28 -18.01
N PHE A 31 -3.60 -8.89 -17.18
CA PHE A 31 -2.57 -7.93 -17.56
C PHE A 31 -1.53 -8.61 -18.45
N THR A 32 -1.30 -8.06 -19.64
CA THR A 32 -0.09 -8.36 -20.42
C THR A 32 1.13 -7.67 -19.79
N GLN A 33 2.34 -8.16 -20.03
CA GLN A 33 3.57 -7.55 -19.52
C GLN A 33 3.63 -6.04 -19.84
N THR A 34 3.30 -5.68 -21.09
CA THR A 34 3.30 -4.28 -21.54
C THR A 34 2.26 -3.42 -20.82
N GLN A 35 1.09 -3.98 -20.48
CA GLN A 35 0.10 -3.27 -19.67
C GLN A 35 0.56 -3.12 -18.21
N ALA A 36 1.17 -4.15 -17.64
CA ALA A 36 1.71 -4.11 -16.28
C ALA A 36 2.82 -3.04 -16.16
N ASP A 37 3.70 -2.95 -17.16
CA ASP A 37 4.77 -1.95 -17.22
C ASP A 37 4.21 -0.53 -17.35
N ASN A 38 3.18 -0.33 -18.19
CA ASN A 38 2.55 0.98 -18.40
C ASN A 38 1.85 1.51 -17.14
N VAL A 39 1.24 0.64 -16.33
CA VAL A 39 0.55 1.04 -15.09
C VAL A 39 1.46 0.99 -13.86
N ALA A 40 2.70 0.50 -13.98
CA ALA A 40 3.64 0.41 -12.87
C ALA A 40 3.82 1.72 -12.09
N PRO A 41 3.91 2.91 -12.72
CA PRO A 41 4.02 4.17 -11.97
C PRO A 41 2.77 4.48 -11.13
N ILE A 42 1.58 4.12 -11.64
CA ILE A 42 0.30 4.34 -10.96
C ILE A 42 0.20 3.41 -9.74
N VAL A 43 0.56 2.14 -9.92
CA VAL A 43 0.55 1.14 -8.84
C VAL A 43 1.61 1.47 -7.78
N ALA A 44 2.80 1.90 -8.17
CA ALA A 44 3.82 2.35 -7.23
C ALA A 44 3.36 3.56 -6.40
N ASN A 45 2.60 4.49 -6.98
CA ASN A 45 2.03 5.62 -6.25
C ASN A 45 0.94 5.18 -5.24
N ALA A 46 0.12 4.19 -5.61
CA ALA A 46 -0.83 3.56 -4.68
C ALA A 46 -0.10 2.89 -3.50
N GLY A 47 0.99 2.19 -3.79
CA GLY A 47 1.88 1.64 -2.77
C GLY A 47 2.48 2.72 -1.86
N LEU A 48 2.87 3.87 -2.41
CA LEU A 48 3.49 4.96 -1.65
C LEU A 48 2.52 5.60 -0.66
N TYR A 49 1.29 5.78 -1.10
CA TYR A 49 0.22 6.23 -0.23
C TYR A 49 0.01 5.27 0.95
N ASN A 50 -0.05 3.96 0.68
CA ASN A 50 -0.14 2.92 1.71
C ASN A 50 1.07 2.92 2.68
N ALA A 51 2.28 3.19 2.16
CA ALA A 51 3.49 3.29 2.99
C ALA A 51 3.44 4.48 3.96
N PHE A 52 2.99 5.65 3.51
CA PHE A 52 2.86 6.83 4.38
C PHE A 52 1.86 6.59 5.51
N ILE A 53 0.75 5.94 5.21
CA ILE A 53 -0.24 5.57 6.23
C ILE A 53 0.35 4.58 7.24
N ALA A 54 1.05 3.55 6.76
CA ALA A 54 1.70 2.58 7.64
C ALA A 54 2.76 3.25 8.54
N ALA A 55 3.58 4.16 7.99
CA ALA A 55 4.57 4.92 8.73
C ALA A 55 3.92 5.78 9.82
N GLY A 56 2.80 6.44 9.52
CA GLY A 56 2.02 7.21 10.49
C GLY A 56 1.44 6.38 11.63
N LEU A 57 0.94 5.17 11.31
CA LEU A 57 0.48 4.21 12.33
C LEU A 57 1.62 3.73 13.22
N VAL A 58 2.79 3.41 12.65
CA VAL A 58 3.98 3.01 13.44
C VAL A 58 4.43 4.16 14.32
N TRP A 59 4.50 5.39 13.79
CA TRP A 59 4.85 6.58 14.56
C TRP A 59 3.91 6.82 15.74
N SER A 60 2.60 6.57 15.56
CA SER A 60 1.61 6.69 16.64
C SER A 60 1.87 5.77 17.84
N LEU A 61 2.60 4.66 17.65
CA LEU A 61 2.95 3.73 18.73
C LEU A 61 4.09 4.24 19.61
N TYR A 62 4.97 5.07 19.05
CA TYR A 62 6.13 5.63 19.76
C TYR A 62 5.87 7.05 20.30
N ALA A 63 4.79 7.70 19.85
CA ALA A 63 4.40 9.02 20.34
C ALA A 63 3.99 8.97 21.83
N THR A 64 4.72 9.65 22.70
CA THR A 64 4.45 9.71 24.15
C THR A 64 3.31 10.69 24.51
N SER A 65 3.02 11.65 23.63
CA SER A 65 1.88 12.57 23.73
C SER A 65 1.03 12.46 22.46
N ASN A 66 -0.31 12.57 22.59
CA ASN A 66 -1.27 12.51 21.48
C ASN A 66 -1.29 11.22 20.62
N SER A 67 -0.73 10.10 21.11
CA SER A 67 -0.71 8.81 20.40
C SER A 67 -2.09 8.32 19.95
N LYS A 68 -3.12 8.48 20.78
CA LYS A 68 -4.50 8.08 20.42
C LYS A 68 -5.02 8.87 19.22
N SER A 69 -4.85 10.18 19.21
CA SER A 69 -5.32 11.05 18.11
C SER A 69 -4.57 10.77 16.81
N LEU A 70 -3.25 10.58 16.87
CA LEU A 70 -2.43 10.15 15.73
C LEU A 70 -2.89 8.80 15.18
N LYS A 71 -3.13 7.83 16.08
CA LYS A 71 -3.59 6.50 15.70
C LYS A 71 -4.96 6.55 15.02
N PHE A 72 -5.92 7.31 15.55
CA PHE A 72 -7.23 7.49 14.93
C PHE A 72 -7.17 8.26 13.62
N PHE A 73 -6.34 9.30 13.51
CA PHE A 73 -6.13 10.04 12.27
C PHE A 73 -5.63 9.11 11.16
N PHE A 74 -4.53 8.39 11.39
CA PHE A 74 -3.99 7.48 10.38
C PHE A 74 -4.90 6.28 10.13
N LEU A 75 -5.60 5.76 11.14
CA LEU A 75 -6.61 4.72 10.93
C LEU A 75 -7.79 5.22 10.09
N SER A 76 -8.22 6.47 10.27
CA SER A 76 -9.26 7.06 9.43
C SER A 76 -8.79 7.24 7.98
N CYS A 77 -7.52 7.59 7.77
CA CYS A 77 -6.92 7.62 6.44
C CYS A 77 -6.91 6.23 5.79
N VAL A 78 -6.60 5.16 6.55
CA VAL A 78 -6.70 3.77 6.05
C VAL A 78 -8.12 3.46 5.59
N VAL A 79 -9.13 3.78 6.41
CA VAL A 79 -10.53 3.44 6.13
C VAL A 79 -11.09 4.21 4.94
N ILE A 80 -10.62 5.45 4.71
CA ILE A 80 -11.08 6.27 3.58
C ILE A 80 -10.41 5.84 2.26
N ALA A 81 -9.18 5.34 2.32
CA ALA A 81 -8.39 5.04 1.14
C ALA A 81 -8.34 3.56 0.74
N GLY A 82 -8.66 2.65 1.65
CA GLY A 82 -8.90 1.23 1.37
C GLY A 82 -10.31 0.99 0.90
#